data_AF-A0A9W6IS21-F1
#
_entry.id   AF-A0A9W6IS21-F1
#
_cell.length_a   1.000
_cell.length_b   1.000
_cell.length_c   1.000
_cell.angle_alpha   90.00
_cell.angle_beta   90.00
_cell.angle_gamma   90.00
#
_symmetry.space_group_name_H-M   'P 1'
#
loop_
_entity.id
_entity.type
_entity.pdbx_description
1 polymer ?
#
loop_
_entity_poly.entity_id
_entity_poly.type
_entity_poly.pdbx_seq_one_letter_code
_entity_poly.pdbx_strand_id
1 'polypeptide(L)'
;MLACIQAAGDANDASRWGSDVVCVLHSQSRLQALDFWMRNPDYLANELLTEFETSGERDLLTIAQRIFDDREPDLRRLPMVRYLFGAFEPLDNALAILRAADLIRIKRDGVPGKIREHLYLLTSAGEDALGRIAAAAPELGWYRDRACIVARVAGEQGGKALKDRQYLQAEYAGTELSHLIQPVTDRVLARLAAILEGLGE
;
A
#
# COMPACT_ATOMS: atom_id res chain seq x y z
N MET A 1 -3.85 -2.79 5.77
CA MET A 1 -4.49 -1.51 6.15
C MET A 1 -3.89 -0.83 7.39
N LEU A 2 -3.96 -1.38 8.62
CA LEU A 2 -3.40 -0.69 9.81
C LEU A 2 -1.93 -0.27 9.63
N ALA A 3 -1.10 -1.20 9.15
CA ALA A 3 0.31 -0.92 8.84
C ALA A 3 0.49 0.18 7.77
N CYS A 4 -0.38 0.24 6.75
CA CYS A 4 -0.34 1.31 5.75
C CYS A 4 -0.69 2.68 6.34
N ILE A 5 -1.66 2.72 7.26
CA ILE A 5 -2.05 3.96 7.95
C ILE A 5 -0.88 4.45 8.81
N GLN A 6 -0.22 3.54 9.55
CA GLN A 6 0.96 3.90 10.35
C GLN A 6 2.11 4.41 9.47
N ALA A 7 2.45 3.67 8.41
CA ALA A 7 3.63 3.95 7.59
C ALA A 7 3.48 5.19 6.70
N ALA A 8 2.27 5.49 6.22
CA ALA A 8 2.02 6.58 5.27
C ALA A 8 1.23 7.76 5.85
N GLY A 9 0.88 7.69 7.14
CA GLY A 9 0.16 8.73 7.86
C GLY A 9 1.07 9.90 8.23
N ASP A 10 0.52 11.11 8.20
CA ASP A 10 1.21 12.31 8.63
C ASP A 10 1.07 12.48 10.15
N ALA A 11 2.21 12.54 10.85
CA ALA A 11 2.25 12.81 12.29
C ALA A 11 2.09 14.31 12.62
N ASN A 12 2.27 15.18 11.62
CA ASN A 12 2.10 16.61 11.80
C ASN A 12 0.65 16.92 12.17
N ASP A 13 0.49 17.73 13.20
CA ASP A 13 -0.80 18.12 13.78
C ASP A 13 -1.72 16.95 14.19
N ALA A 14 -1.19 15.73 14.40
CA ALA A 14 -2.01 14.59 14.83
C ALA A 14 -2.77 14.89 16.14
N SER A 15 -2.11 15.63 17.04
CA SER A 15 -2.66 16.07 18.33
C SER A 15 -3.94 16.92 18.22
N ARG A 16 -4.21 17.57 17.09
CA ARG A 16 -5.46 18.31 16.85
C ARG A 16 -6.70 17.41 16.83
N TRP A 17 -6.49 16.11 16.62
CA TRP A 17 -7.55 15.10 16.52
C TRP A 17 -7.78 14.31 17.81
N GLY A 18 -6.94 14.53 18.82
CA GLY A 18 -6.97 13.82 20.10
C GLY A 18 -5.55 13.66 20.64
N SER A 19 -5.39 13.67 21.96
CA SER A 19 -4.08 13.48 22.60
C SER A 19 -3.50 12.08 22.37
N ASP A 20 -4.34 11.13 22.00
CA ASP A 20 -4.00 9.74 21.73
C ASP A 20 -3.92 9.43 20.22
N VAL A 21 -4.00 10.44 19.34
CA VAL A 21 -3.84 10.25 17.89
C VAL A 21 -2.38 10.49 17.51
N VAL A 22 -1.75 9.51 16.87
CA VAL A 22 -0.31 9.53 16.55
C VAL A 22 -0.02 9.95 15.12
N CYS A 23 -0.90 9.62 14.17
CA CYS A 23 -0.79 10.07 12.79
C CYS A 23 -2.15 10.05 12.07
N VAL A 24 -2.19 10.69 10.90
CA VAL A 24 -3.39 10.85 10.09
C VAL A 24 -3.09 10.48 8.65
N LEU A 25 -3.75 9.45 8.13
CA LEU A 25 -3.75 9.18 6.70
C LEU A 25 -4.93 9.88 6.03
N HIS A 26 -4.60 10.76 5.09
CA HIS A 26 -5.54 11.47 4.26
C HIS A 26 -5.95 10.66 3.03
N SER A 27 -7.21 10.81 2.62
CA SER A 27 -7.82 10.23 1.42
C SER A 27 -8.02 8.70 1.42
N GLN A 28 -9.27 8.30 1.19
CA GLN A 28 -9.64 6.91 0.91
C GLN A 28 -8.94 6.35 -0.34
N SER A 29 -8.82 7.15 -1.40
CA SER A 29 -8.19 6.66 -2.63
C SER A 29 -6.70 6.42 -2.45
N ARG A 30 -6.04 7.16 -1.55
CA ARG A 30 -4.65 6.91 -1.17
C ARG A 30 -4.53 5.60 -0.39
N LEU A 31 -5.35 5.38 0.63
CA LEU A 31 -5.35 4.11 1.37
C LEU A 31 -5.60 2.90 0.46
N GLN A 32 -6.55 3.01 -0.49
CA GLN A 32 -6.81 1.95 -1.49
C GLN A 32 -5.58 1.67 -2.37
N ALA A 33 -4.86 2.70 -2.79
CA ALA A 33 -3.68 2.53 -3.62
C ALA A 33 -2.54 1.83 -2.85
N LEU A 34 -2.32 2.21 -1.58
CA LEU A 34 -1.36 1.53 -0.70
C LEU A 34 -1.75 0.06 -0.49
N ASP A 35 -3.03 -0.21 -0.22
CA ASP A 35 -3.53 -1.57 -0.02
C ASP A 35 -3.37 -2.42 -1.28
N PHE A 36 -3.52 -1.85 -2.48
CA PHE A 36 -3.27 -2.54 -3.74
C PHE A 36 -1.84 -3.07 -3.85
N TRP A 37 -0.83 -2.23 -3.56
CA TRP A 37 0.57 -2.65 -3.60
C TRP A 37 0.94 -3.62 -2.48
N MET A 38 0.31 -3.51 -1.30
CA MET A 38 0.46 -4.52 -0.25
C MET A 38 -0.03 -5.90 -0.69
N ARG A 39 -1.13 -5.95 -1.46
CA ARG A 39 -1.77 -7.19 -1.91
C ARG A 39 -1.18 -7.76 -3.19
N ASN A 40 -0.46 -6.97 -3.98
CA ASN A 40 0.12 -7.37 -5.25
C ASN A 40 1.61 -7.01 -5.25
N PRO A 41 2.47 -7.85 -4.62
CA PRO A 41 3.90 -7.55 -4.45
C PRO A 41 4.67 -7.41 -5.77
N ASP A 42 4.22 -8.08 -6.83
CA ASP A 42 4.73 -7.96 -8.19
C ASP A 42 4.54 -6.55 -8.77
N TYR A 43 3.39 -5.92 -8.51
CA TYR A 43 3.16 -4.52 -8.87
C TYR A 43 4.03 -3.57 -8.03
N LEU A 44 4.24 -3.85 -6.74
CA LEU A 44 5.17 -3.07 -5.92
C LEU A 44 6.60 -3.18 -6.43
N ALA A 45 7.06 -4.39 -6.75
CA ALA A 45 8.38 -4.62 -7.33
C ALA A 45 8.57 -3.83 -8.62
N ASN A 46 7.55 -3.79 -9.49
CA ASN A 46 7.62 -3.00 -10.72
C ASN A 46 7.78 -1.50 -10.47
N GLU A 47 7.13 -0.95 -9.43
CA GLU A 47 7.31 0.46 -9.05
C GLU A 47 8.70 0.72 -8.47
N LEU A 48 9.24 -0.20 -7.67
CA LEU A 48 10.62 -0.10 -7.16
C LEU A 48 11.64 -0.09 -8.30
N LEU A 49 11.44 -0.89 -9.36
CA LEU A 49 12.29 -0.87 -10.55
C LEU A 49 12.20 0.47 -11.29
N THR A 50 11.00 1.06 -11.39
CA THR A 50 10.81 2.39 -12.00
C THR A 50 11.51 3.49 -11.20
N GLU A 51 11.44 3.42 -9.87
CA GLU A 51 12.15 4.35 -8.99
C GLU A 51 13.67 4.15 -9.06
N PHE A 52 14.14 2.91 -9.18
CA PHE A 52 15.55 2.60 -9.41
C PHE A 52 16.06 3.20 -10.72
N GLU A 53 15.35 3.01 -11.84
CA GLU A 53 15.75 3.56 -13.14
C GLU A 53 15.86 5.09 -13.13
N THR A 54 15.07 5.76 -12.28
CA THR A 54 15.10 7.22 -12.12
C THR A 54 16.20 7.69 -11.17
N SER A 55 16.39 6.99 -10.04
CA SER A 55 17.27 7.43 -8.93
C SER A 55 18.66 6.81 -8.94
N GLY A 56 18.83 5.64 -9.56
CA GLY A 56 20.02 4.79 -9.48
C GLY A 56 20.21 4.08 -8.13
N GLU A 57 19.25 4.13 -7.22
CA GLU A 57 19.42 3.62 -5.85
C GLU A 57 19.35 2.08 -5.79
N ARG A 58 20.51 1.43 -5.64
CA ARG A 58 20.63 -0.05 -5.66
C ARG A 58 19.84 -0.79 -4.58
N ASP A 59 19.49 -0.12 -3.48
CA ASP A 59 18.64 -0.71 -2.43
C ASP A 59 17.25 -1.07 -2.97
N LEU A 60 16.68 -0.22 -3.85
CA LEU A 60 15.38 -0.48 -4.49
C LEU A 60 15.41 -1.76 -5.33
N LEU A 61 16.49 -1.96 -6.09
CA LEU A 61 16.70 -3.17 -6.89
C LEU A 61 16.82 -4.41 -6.00
N THR A 62 17.55 -4.29 -4.89
CA THR A 62 17.73 -5.38 -3.90
C THR A 62 16.38 -5.76 -3.28
N ILE A 63 15.55 -4.77 -2.92
CA ILE A 63 14.21 -5.01 -2.38
C ILE A 63 13.31 -5.66 -3.43
N ALA A 64 13.35 -5.17 -4.68
CA ALA A 64 12.57 -5.75 -5.78
C ALA A 64 12.94 -7.21 -6.03
N GLN A 65 14.23 -7.55 -5.99
CA GLN A 65 14.71 -8.93 -6.12
C GLN A 65 14.22 -9.81 -4.96
N ARG A 66 14.34 -9.34 -3.72
CA ARG A 66 13.87 -10.08 -2.53
C ARG A 66 12.38 -10.40 -2.57
N ILE A 67 11.53 -9.52 -3.12
CA ILE A 67 10.09 -9.80 -3.28
C ILE A 67 9.87 -11.12 -4.04
N PHE A 68 10.68 -11.40 -5.07
CA PHE A 68 10.57 -12.63 -5.85
C PHE A 68 11.30 -13.80 -5.20
N ASP A 69 12.49 -13.59 -4.63
CA ASP A 69 13.25 -14.63 -3.94
C ASP A 69 12.46 -15.22 -2.75
N ASP A 70 11.75 -14.36 -2.01
CA ASP A 70 10.88 -14.74 -0.89
C ASP A 70 9.50 -15.26 -1.36
N ARG A 71 9.30 -15.36 -2.69
CA ARG A 71 8.07 -15.84 -3.34
C ARG A 71 6.82 -15.08 -2.91
N GLU A 72 6.93 -13.78 -2.63
CA GLU A 72 5.79 -12.99 -2.16
C GLU A 72 4.61 -12.95 -3.16
N PRO A 73 4.81 -12.86 -4.49
CA PRO A 73 3.70 -12.94 -5.45
C PRO A 73 2.94 -14.27 -5.40
N ASP A 74 3.57 -15.37 -4.98
CA ASP A 74 2.92 -16.67 -4.81
C ASP A 74 2.24 -16.78 -3.44
N LEU A 75 2.93 -16.35 -2.38
CA LEU A 75 2.56 -16.64 -0.99
C LEU A 75 1.69 -15.56 -0.35
N ARG A 76 1.78 -14.32 -0.81
CA ARG A 76 1.17 -13.14 -0.16
C ARG A 76 0.15 -12.43 -1.03
N ARG A 77 0.03 -12.81 -2.30
CA ARG A 77 -0.88 -12.15 -3.23
C ARG A 77 -2.34 -12.36 -2.82
N LEU A 78 -3.08 -11.26 -2.77
CA LEU A 78 -4.51 -11.22 -2.53
C LEU A 78 -5.18 -10.50 -3.71
N PRO A 79 -5.63 -11.25 -4.75
CA PRO A 79 -6.17 -10.66 -5.97
C PRO A 79 -7.29 -9.66 -5.71
N MET A 80 -7.30 -8.56 -6.45
CA MET A 80 -8.34 -7.53 -6.38
C MET A 80 -9.17 -7.53 -7.66
N VAL A 81 -10.47 -7.23 -7.50
CA VAL A 81 -11.39 -7.06 -8.63
C VAL A 81 -11.36 -5.61 -9.11
N ARG A 82 -11.43 -5.41 -10.43
CA ARG A 82 -11.66 -4.07 -10.98
C ARG A 82 -13.12 -3.67 -10.79
N TYR A 83 -13.33 -2.52 -10.16
CA TYR A 83 -14.65 -1.90 -10.06
C TYR A 83 -14.58 -0.40 -10.41
N LEU A 84 -15.35 0.01 -11.40
CA LEU A 84 -15.37 1.37 -11.96
C LEU A 84 -13.95 1.87 -12.31
N PHE A 85 -13.32 2.60 -11.39
CA PHE A 85 -12.08 3.34 -11.56
C PHE A 85 -10.84 2.62 -10.99
N GLY A 86 -10.85 1.29 -10.95
CA GLY A 86 -9.65 0.48 -10.67
C GLY A 86 -9.88 -0.61 -9.64
N ALA A 87 -8.80 -1.05 -9.01
CA ALA A 87 -8.82 -2.03 -7.93
C ALA A 87 -9.71 -1.53 -6.79
N PHE A 88 -10.65 -2.37 -6.37
CA PHE A 88 -11.63 -2.01 -5.36
C PHE A 88 -11.74 -3.07 -4.29
N GLU A 89 -11.73 -2.60 -3.04
CA GLU A 89 -12.13 -3.34 -1.85
C GLU A 89 -13.08 -2.44 -1.06
N PRO A 90 -14.22 -2.96 -0.58
CA PRO A 90 -15.01 -2.33 0.48
C PRO A 90 -14.17 -2.20 1.76
N LEU A 91 -13.63 -1.01 2.02
CA LEU A 91 -12.77 -0.80 3.19
C LEU A 91 -13.51 -0.94 4.52
N ASP A 92 -14.82 -0.68 4.54
CA ASP A 92 -15.60 -0.62 5.78
C ASP A 92 -15.50 -1.91 6.60
N ASN A 93 -15.51 -3.09 5.96
CA ASN A 93 -15.42 -4.37 6.66
C ASN A 93 -14.06 -4.56 7.36
N ALA A 94 -12.96 -4.34 6.64
CA ALA A 94 -11.62 -4.47 7.18
C ALA A 94 -11.34 -3.42 8.26
N LEU A 95 -11.83 -2.18 8.06
CA LEU A 95 -11.64 -1.08 8.99
C LEU A 95 -12.58 -1.16 10.21
N ALA A 96 -13.74 -1.84 10.10
CA ALA A 96 -14.68 -1.97 11.22
C ALA A 96 -14.06 -2.68 12.42
N ILE A 97 -13.26 -3.73 12.19
CA ILE A 97 -12.55 -4.46 13.26
C ILE A 97 -11.56 -3.53 13.96
N LEU A 98 -10.77 -2.77 13.19
CA LEU A 98 -9.78 -1.83 13.72
C LEU A 98 -10.45 -0.69 14.49
N ARG A 99 -11.59 -0.19 13.99
CA ARG A 99 -12.38 0.86 14.63
C ARG A 99 -13.06 0.36 15.91
N ALA A 100 -13.58 -0.86 15.91
CA ALA A 100 -14.24 -1.45 17.09
C ALA A 100 -13.28 -1.62 18.26
N ALA A 101 -12.00 -1.89 17.97
CA ALA A 101 -10.94 -1.96 18.96
C ALA A 101 -10.26 -0.60 19.27
N ASP A 102 -10.80 0.51 18.75
CA ASP A 102 -10.25 1.87 18.82
C ASP A 102 -8.76 1.96 18.42
N LEU A 103 -8.32 1.11 17.50
CA LEU A 103 -6.98 1.16 16.91
C LEU A 103 -6.89 2.26 15.85
N ILE A 104 -8.02 2.56 15.22
CA ILE A 104 -8.18 3.70 14.32
C ILE A 104 -9.50 4.40 14.57
N ARG A 105 -9.57 5.69 14.24
CA ARG A 105 -10.81 6.45 14.11
C ARG A 105 -10.96 6.94 12.68
N ILE A 106 -12.20 6.99 12.19
CA ILE A 106 -12.49 7.46 10.83
C ILE A 106 -13.34 8.72 10.95
N LYS A 107 -12.79 9.84 10.48
CA LYS A 107 -13.52 11.10 10.30
C LYS A 107 -13.84 11.28 8.82
N ARG A 108 -15.04 11.79 8.55
CA ARG A 108 -15.45 12.19 7.21
C ARG A 108 -15.55 13.71 7.20
N ASP A 109 -14.80 14.35 6.31
CA ASP A 109 -14.90 15.78 6.05
C ASP A 109 -15.85 16.00 4.86
N GLY A 110 -16.82 16.89 5.04
CA GLY A 110 -17.91 17.12 4.10
C GLY A 110 -19.29 17.08 4.77
N VAL A 111 -20.33 16.98 3.96
CA VAL A 111 -21.73 16.88 4.41
C VAL A 111 -22.30 15.51 4.04
N PRO A 112 -23.32 15.01 4.75
CA PRO A 112 -23.99 13.77 4.36
C PRO A 112 -24.38 13.79 2.87
N GLY A 113 -24.04 12.71 2.15
CA GLY A 113 -24.24 12.61 0.68
C GLY A 113 -23.16 13.28 -0.18
N LYS A 114 -22.27 14.10 0.40
CA LYS A 114 -21.14 14.72 -0.30
C LYS A 114 -19.91 14.77 0.62
N ILE A 115 -19.33 13.59 0.83
CA ILE A 115 -18.06 13.46 1.54
C ILE A 115 -16.94 13.94 0.63
N ARG A 116 -16.19 14.95 1.08
CA ARG A 116 -15.03 15.49 0.38
C ARG A 116 -13.79 14.64 0.65
N GLU A 117 -13.62 14.20 1.89
CA GLU A 117 -12.43 13.45 2.30
C GLU A 117 -12.74 12.46 3.44
N HIS A 118 -12.03 11.34 3.44
CA HIS A 118 -11.94 10.43 4.57
C HIS A 118 -10.57 10.61 5.24
N LEU A 119 -10.58 10.77 6.55
CA LEU A 119 -9.39 10.82 7.39
C LEU A 119 -9.34 9.56 8.26
N TYR A 120 -8.22 8.84 8.21
CA TYR A 120 -7.97 7.68 9.04
C TYR A 120 -6.95 8.08 10.11
N LEU A 121 -7.42 8.18 11.34
CA LEU A 121 -6.67 8.62 12.50
C LEU A 121 -6.12 7.37 13.20
N LEU A 122 -4.80 7.20 13.27
CA LEU A 122 -4.19 6.13 14.04
C LEU A 122 -4.12 6.53 15.50
N THR A 123 -4.58 5.67 16.41
CA THR A 123 -4.46 5.90 17.86
C THR A 123 -3.14 5.31 18.39
N SER A 124 -2.70 5.74 19.56
CA SER A 124 -1.55 5.14 20.25
C SER A 124 -1.77 3.65 20.50
N ALA A 125 -3.01 3.24 20.81
CA ALA A 125 -3.37 1.83 20.93
C ALA A 125 -3.21 1.05 19.62
N GLY A 126 -3.48 1.68 18.47
CA GLY A 126 -3.26 1.11 17.14
C GLY A 126 -1.79 0.92 16.81
N GLU A 127 -0.96 1.91 17.12
CA GLU A 127 0.50 1.83 17.01
C GLU A 127 1.07 0.71 17.90
N ASP A 128 0.69 0.68 19.17
CA ASP A 128 1.09 -0.35 20.13
C ASP A 128 0.64 -1.75 19.69
N ALA A 129 -0.56 -1.87 19.10
CA ALA A 129 -1.07 -3.14 18.61
C ALA A 129 -0.19 -3.72 17.51
N LEU A 130 0.28 -2.90 16.56
CA LEU A 130 1.20 -3.37 15.52
C LEU A 130 2.52 -3.89 16.10
N GLY A 131 3.09 -3.17 17.08
CA GLY A 131 4.28 -3.62 17.79
C GLY A 131 4.08 -4.94 18.51
N ARG A 132 2.98 -5.09 19.26
CA ARG A 132 2.64 -6.33 19.98
C ARG A 132 2.37 -7.50 19.06
N ILE A 133 1.67 -7.29 17.96
CA ILE A 133 1.36 -8.33 16.97
C ILE A 133 2.65 -8.85 16.33
N ALA A 134 3.54 -7.95 15.90
CA ALA A 134 4.82 -8.34 15.32
C ALA A 134 5.74 -9.05 16.32
N ALA A 135 5.68 -8.68 17.61
CA ALA A 135 6.45 -9.35 18.66
C ALA A 135 5.89 -10.75 18.99
N ALA A 136 4.57 -10.93 18.97
CA ALA A 136 3.91 -12.20 19.26
C ALA A 136 3.99 -13.20 18.10
N ALA A 137 3.97 -12.70 16.86
CA ALA A 137 4.07 -13.48 15.64
C ALA A 137 5.02 -12.76 14.66
N PRO A 138 6.33 -13.10 14.68
CA PRO A 138 7.33 -12.44 13.84
C PRO A 138 7.01 -12.44 12.35
N GLU A 139 6.32 -13.46 11.86
CA GLU A 139 5.84 -13.56 10.48
C GLU A 139 4.87 -12.43 10.09
N LEU A 140 4.14 -11.86 11.06
CA LEU A 140 3.27 -10.70 10.86
C LEU A 140 4.06 -9.39 10.83
N GLY A 141 5.32 -9.40 11.28
CA GLY A 141 6.25 -8.27 11.11
C GLY A 141 6.43 -7.87 9.65
N TRP A 142 6.27 -8.81 8.73
CA TRP A 142 6.27 -8.54 7.29
C TRP A 142 5.28 -7.43 6.90
N TYR A 143 4.07 -7.39 7.47
CA TYR A 143 3.08 -6.37 7.08
C TYR A 143 3.52 -4.96 7.45
N ARG A 144 4.22 -4.81 8.58
CA ARG A 144 4.81 -3.54 9.00
C ARG A 144 5.92 -3.13 8.04
N ASP A 145 6.87 -4.02 7.83
CA ASP A 145 8.08 -3.72 7.03
C ASP A 145 7.71 -3.45 5.57
N ARG A 146 6.79 -4.23 5.00
CA ARG A 146 6.26 -4.04 3.65
C ARG A 146 5.47 -2.74 3.52
N ALA A 147 4.70 -2.34 4.54
CA ALA A 147 3.98 -1.07 4.52
C ALA A 147 4.92 0.14 4.48
N CYS A 148 6.09 0.08 5.13
CA CYS A 148 7.12 1.12 5.02
C CYS A 148 7.63 1.26 3.58
N ILE A 149 7.86 0.14 2.87
CA ILE A 149 8.28 0.14 1.46
C ILE A 149 7.18 0.72 0.58
N VAL A 150 5.93 0.30 0.79
CA VAL A 150 4.76 0.83 0.08
C VAL A 150 4.59 2.34 0.31
N ALA A 151 4.77 2.81 1.54
CA ALA A 151 4.69 4.23 1.88
C ALA A 151 5.81 5.04 1.22
N ARG A 152 7.03 4.50 1.19
CA ARG A 152 8.18 5.09 0.48
C ARG A 152 7.89 5.29 -1.00
N VAL A 153 7.42 4.22 -1.68
CA VAL A 153 7.06 4.25 -3.11
C VAL A 153 5.91 5.23 -3.38
N ALA A 154 4.95 5.33 -2.45
CA ALA A 154 3.85 6.29 -2.59
C ALA A 154 4.30 7.75 -2.41
N GLY A 155 5.34 7.99 -1.60
CA GLY A 155 5.79 9.32 -1.22
C GLY A 155 4.63 10.21 -0.75
N GLU A 156 4.69 11.50 -1.07
CA GLU A 156 3.63 12.49 -0.74
C GLU A 156 2.45 12.48 -1.73
N GLN A 157 2.44 11.59 -2.73
CA GLN A 157 1.49 11.65 -3.84
C GLN A 157 0.05 11.36 -3.42
N GLY A 158 -0.89 12.22 -3.82
CA GLY A 158 -2.32 12.00 -3.57
C GLY A 158 -2.85 10.73 -4.25
N GLY A 159 -3.96 10.19 -3.74
CA GLY A 159 -4.52 8.92 -4.24
C GLY A 159 -4.89 8.90 -5.72
N LYS A 160 -5.20 10.05 -6.33
CA LYS A 160 -5.39 10.14 -7.79
C LYS A 160 -4.10 9.83 -8.55
N ALA A 161 -2.98 10.47 -8.17
CA ALA A 161 -1.69 10.26 -8.82
C ALA A 161 -1.21 8.82 -8.66
N LEU A 162 -1.42 8.22 -7.49
CA LEU A 162 -1.11 6.80 -7.25
C LEU A 162 -1.97 5.87 -8.13
N LYS A 163 -3.26 6.15 -8.30
CA LYS A 163 -4.10 5.40 -9.22
C LYS A 163 -3.67 5.59 -10.67
N ASP A 164 -3.31 6.80 -11.08
CA ASP A 164 -2.81 7.09 -12.42
C ASP A 164 -1.55 6.24 -12.73
N ARG A 165 -0.64 6.04 -11.75
CA ARG A 165 0.50 5.09 -11.87
C ARG A 165 0.05 3.64 -12.08
N GLN A 166 -0.93 3.17 -11.32
CA GLN A 166 -1.49 1.82 -11.48
C GLN A 166 -2.08 1.62 -12.89
N TYR A 167 -2.71 2.66 -13.45
CA TYR A 167 -3.25 2.65 -14.81
C TYR A 167 -2.20 2.64 -15.92
N LEU A 168 -0.93 2.93 -15.64
CA LEU A 168 0.15 2.75 -16.62
C LEU A 168 0.40 1.26 -16.94
N GLN A 169 -0.06 0.36 -16.07
CA GLN A 169 0.10 -1.07 -16.25
C GLN A 169 -1.00 -1.63 -17.15
N ALA A 170 -0.63 -2.20 -18.30
CA ALA A 170 -1.58 -2.68 -19.31
C ALA A 170 -2.57 -3.72 -18.75
N GLU A 171 -2.11 -4.63 -17.90
CA GLU A 171 -2.91 -5.67 -17.26
C GLU A 171 -3.94 -5.06 -16.32
N TYR A 172 -3.58 -3.98 -15.62
CA TYR A 172 -4.50 -3.23 -14.76
C TYR A 172 -5.52 -2.45 -15.60
N ALA A 173 -5.04 -1.69 -16.59
CA ALA A 173 -5.87 -0.85 -17.44
C ALA A 173 -6.84 -1.67 -18.33
N GLY A 174 -6.40 -2.85 -18.75
CA GLY A 174 -7.15 -3.77 -19.61
C GLY A 174 -8.07 -4.74 -18.88
N THR A 175 -8.00 -4.83 -17.54
CA THR A 175 -8.88 -5.73 -16.77
C THR A 175 -10.34 -5.35 -17.01
N GLU A 176 -11.22 -6.28 -17.35
CA GLU A 176 -12.64 -5.96 -17.53
C GLU A 176 -13.34 -5.61 -16.20
N LEU A 177 -14.47 -4.89 -16.27
CA LEU A 177 -15.26 -4.63 -15.07
C LEU A 177 -15.65 -5.95 -14.39
N SER A 178 -15.54 -5.99 -13.07
CA SER A 178 -15.84 -7.16 -12.23
C SER A 178 -14.91 -8.37 -12.42
N HIS A 179 -13.80 -8.23 -13.14
CA HIS A 179 -12.78 -9.27 -13.28
C HIS A 179 -11.58 -9.04 -12.36
N LEU A 180 -10.85 -10.13 -12.10
CA LEU A 180 -9.61 -10.10 -11.33
C LEU A 180 -8.51 -9.42 -12.12
N ILE A 181 -7.82 -8.50 -11.46
CA ILE A 181 -6.60 -7.88 -11.99
C ILE A 181 -5.50 -8.96 -12.03
N GLN A 182 -4.97 -9.19 -13.24
CA GLN A 182 -3.97 -10.22 -13.49
C GLN A 182 -2.61 -9.84 -12.88
N PRO A 183 -1.79 -10.82 -12.48
CA PRO A 183 -0.44 -10.53 -12.00
C PRO A 183 0.44 -10.05 -13.16
N VAL A 184 1.52 -9.37 -12.81
CA VAL A 184 2.57 -8.91 -13.74
C VAL A 184 3.90 -9.62 -13.51
N THR A 185 3.93 -10.65 -12.66
CA THR A 185 5.11 -11.41 -12.22
C THR A 185 6.12 -11.69 -13.33
N ASP A 186 5.74 -12.42 -14.37
CA ASP A 186 6.67 -12.86 -15.42
C ASP A 186 7.33 -11.69 -16.14
N ARG A 187 6.55 -10.64 -16.43
CA ARG A 187 7.03 -9.43 -17.07
C ARG A 187 8.00 -8.67 -16.17
N VAL A 188 7.72 -8.59 -14.87
CA VAL A 188 8.57 -7.88 -13.91
C VAL A 188 9.86 -8.65 -13.65
N LEU A 189 9.82 -9.99 -13.61
CA LEU A 189 11.01 -10.83 -13.54
C LEU A 189 11.92 -10.63 -14.76
N ALA A 190 11.34 -10.60 -15.97
CA ALA A 190 12.10 -10.32 -17.19
C ALA A 190 12.76 -8.93 -17.16
N ARG A 191 12.02 -7.91 -16.68
CA ARG A 191 12.57 -6.55 -16.50
C ARG A 191 13.69 -6.51 -15.46
N LEU A 192 13.52 -7.17 -14.32
CA LEU A 192 14.54 -7.26 -13.27
C LEU A 192 15.83 -7.92 -13.79
N ALA A 193 15.70 -9.03 -14.52
CA ALA A 193 16.85 -9.73 -15.11
C ALA A 193 17.63 -8.84 -16.07
N ALA A 194 16.93 -8.15 -16.98
CA ALA A 194 17.56 -7.24 -17.93
C ALA A 194 18.31 -6.08 -17.24
N ILE A 195 17.76 -5.52 -16.15
CA ILE A 195 18.42 -4.48 -15.36
C ILE A 195 19.69 -5.03 -14.70
N LEU A 196 19.63 -6.24 -14.11
CA LEU A 196 20.78 -6.85 -13.45
C LEU A 196 21.91 -7.19 -14.44
N GLU A 197 21.57 -7.70 -15.62
CA GLU A 197 22.53 -7.97 -16.70
C GLU A 197 23.23 -6.67 -17.12
N GLY A 198 22.47 -5.59 -17.37
CA GLY A 198 23.02 -4.30 -17.76
C GLY A 198 23.86 -3.59 -16.68
N LEU A 199 23.83 -4.04 -15.42
CA LEU A 199 24.71 -3.57 -14.34
C LEU A 199 25.95 -4.45 -14.15
N GLY A 200 25.93 -5.67 -14.68
CA GLY A 200 26.99 -6.67 -14.57
C GLY A 200 27.96 -6.71 -15.75
N GLU A 201 27.60 -6.08 -16.86
CA GLU A 201 28.48 -5.74 -17.99
C GLU A 201 29.17 -4.38 -17.80
#